data_AF-A0A0Y9PRZ2-F1
#
_entry.id   AF-A0A0Y9PRZ2-F1
#
_cell.length_a   1.000
_cell.length_b   1.000
_cell.length_c   1.000
_cell.angle_alpha   90.00
_cell.angle_beta   90.00
_cell.angle_gamma   90.00
#
_symmetry.space_group_name_H-M   'P 1'
#
loop_
_entity.id
_entity.type
_entity.pdbx_description
1 polymer ?
#
loop_
_entity_poly.entity_id
_entity_poly.type
_entity_poly.pdbx_seq_one_letter_code
_entity_poly.pdbx_strand_id
1 'polypeptide(L)'
;SEIYDEISNLYQVTNQTYYTAINNIIHKYNNFLLVKNLETCTKCIQYLKNNKMDRMDFIPFENFIKNIEKKKKKKGINGNINEYLHEEHQNNYSGNKQYSDLSIIDKVINTFKKKNIIIANNCLVCDENYKLLFDYIIGEDTIIIENFEDAEQIKRKFPQINVNMVTQNGHIISKHNNLIIDICSKYSNQEKYNNNKLNINIYNKLLNKKDECRNMINDLNKNIIETNELINKHTNEYELNKKKYSSIIVKKNIFEKEIEAKNMLICTYENKIEKIQNGELKNKRNLLTNYDEELIQERNSLSSYQKKAFESLNNKLNVANVYEIVEHGNNELEKVDENIMRIKNNIKKLNDDINELMDKKNEMNSFNKKENKQNENATHELEGLKADEDKTNKKMDEIQINIEELENIKKYIHKNINTINQELNELRENINSSFEKHEYIENKIQNSKKKMQIYRQFIKDLLNECDINNINIFETAIMLKDKENDYHEDPFENNLNKKMKRTNNKKIHNKSRRKSKLLEYPNYSDV
;
A
#
# COMPACT_ATOMS: atom_id res chain seq x y z
N SER A 1 -17.59 17.74 -6.04
CA SER A 1 -18.14 17.99 -7.38
C SER A 1 -19.23 19.06 -7.30
N GLU A 2 -19.32 19.99 -8.25
CA GLU A 2 -20.39 21.02 -8.31
C GLU A 2 -21.59 20.59 -9.17
N ILE A 3 -21.40 19.61 -10.06
CA ILE A 3 -22.43 18.94 -10.85
C ILE A 3 -22.47 17.49 -10.37
N TYR A 4 -23.64 16.97 -10.03
CA TYR A 4 -23.79 15.61 -9.54
C TYR A 4 -23.89 14.62 -10.71
N ASP A 5 -25.06 14.54 -11.34
CA ASP A 5 -25.29 13.77 -12.57
C ASP A 5 -26.68 14.12 -13.15
N GLU A 6 -27.06 13.50 -14.27
CA GLU A 6 -28.43 13.45 -14.78
C GLU A 6 -29.30 12.57 -13.87
N ILE A 7 -30.59 12.90 -13.71
CA ILE A 7 -31.51 12.15 -12.83
C ILE A 7 -31.55 10.66 -13.18
N SER A 8 -31.50 10.31 -14.46
CA SER A 8 -31.47 8.91 -14.95
C SER A 8 -30.33 8.07 -14.35
N ASN A 9 -29.22 8.69 -13.95
CA ASN A 9 -28.05 8.02 -13.38
C ASN A 9 -28.08 7.92 -11.84
N LEU A 10 -29.05 8.57 -11.18
CA LEU A 10 -29.11 8.70 -9.72
C LEU A 10 -30.08 7.72 -9.03
N TYR A 11 -30.72 6.83 -9.79
CA TYR A 11 -31.60 5.80 -9.24
C TYR A 11 -31.47 4.44 -9.96
N GLN A 12 -31.92 3.40 -9.27
CA GLN A 12 -32.08 2.05 -9.81
C GLN A 12 -33.46 1.50 -9.46
N VAL A 13 -34.08 0.77 -10.37
CA VAL A 13 -35.38 0.12 -10.12
C VAL A 13 -35.13 -1.30 -9.63
N THR A 14 -35.71 -1.66 -8.49
CA THR A 14 -35.50 -2.96 -7.81
C THR A 14 -36.02 -4.16 -8.59
N ASN A 15 -37.12 -4.00 -9.32
CA ASN A 15 -37.77 -5.07 -10.07
C ASN A 15 -38.10 -4.63 -11.49
N GLN A 16 -37.66 -5.42 -12.46
CA GLN A 16 -37.83 -5.18 -13.89
C GLN A 16 -39.29 -5.04 -14.31
N THR A 17 -40.23 -5.72 -13.63
CA THR A 17 -41.68 -5.61 -13.91
C THR A 17 -42.21 -4.19 -13.74
N TYR A 18 -41.62 -3.40 -12.84
CA TYR A 18 -42.04 -2.03 -12.55
C TYR A 18 -41.19 -0.97 -13.24
N TYR A 19 -40.20 -1.38 -14.04
CA TYR A 19 -39.29 -0.48 -14.74
C TYR A 19 -40.03 0.53 -15.62
N THR A 20 -40.97 0.05 -16.44
CA THR A 20 -41.76 0.91 -17.34
C THR A 20 -42.63 1.91 -16.57
N ALA A 21 -43.24 1.48 -15.46
CA ALA A 21 -44.07 2.34 -14.62
C ALA A 21 -43.24 3.45 -13.96
N ILE A 22 -42.11 3.11 -13.32
CA ILE A 22 -41.22 4.06 -12.65
C ILE A 22 -40.57 5.02 -13.66
N ASN A 23 -40.08 4.49 -14.78
CA ASN A 23 -39.43 5.30 -15.80
C ASN A 23 -40.41 6.31 -16.42
N ASN A 24 -41.68 5.94 -16.62
CA ASN A 24 -42.69 6.87 -17.14
C ASN A 24 -43.09 7.95 -16.12
N ILE A 25 -43.09 7.63 -14.83
CA ILE A 25 -43.31 8.63 -13.76
C ILE A 25 -42.20 9.68 -13.79
N ILE A 26 -40.94 9.24 -13.88
CA ILE A 26 -39.76 10.11 -13.80
C ILE A 26 -39.42 10.71 -15.16
N HIS A 27 -39.99 10.22 -16.27
CA HIS A 27 -39.59 10.51 -17.66
C HIS A 27 -39.32 11.99 -17.94
N LYS A 28 -40.20 12.88 -17.46
CA LYS A 28 -40.06 14.33 -17.64
C LYS A 28 -38.74 14.87 -17.07
N TYR A 29 -38.27 14.29 -15.98
CA TYR A 29 -37.13 14.72 -15.20
C TYR A 29 -35.84 13.93 -15.50
N ASN A 30 -35.91 12.81 -16.23
CA ASN A 30 -34.75 11.95 -16.50
C ASN A 30 -33.53 12.70 -17.09
N ASN A 31 -33.79 13.69 -17.97
CA ASN A 31 -32.74 14.46 -18.64
C ASN A 31 -32.34 15.74 -17.88
N PHE A 32 -32.86 15.94 -16.67
CA PHE A 32 -32.54 17.13 -15.88
C PHE A 32 -31.21 16.91 -15.18
N LEU A 33 -30.36 17.94 -15.18
CA LEU A 33 -29.07 17.88 -14.52
C LEU A 33 -29.18 18.33 -13.06
N LEU A 34 -28.73 17.48 -12.14
CA LEU A 34 -28.67 17.83 -10.72
C LEU A 34 -27.38 18.60 -10.44
N VAL A 35 -27.51 19.85 -9.99
CA VAL A 35 -26.39 20.76 -9.70
C VAL A 35 -26.42 21.19 -8.24
N LYS A 36 -25.25 21.54 -7.69
CA LYS A 36 -25.10 21.88 -6.27
C LYS A 36 -26.03 23.01 -5.81
N ASN A 37 -25.98 24.15 -6.48
CA ASN A 37 -26.72 25.35 -6.10
C ASN A 37 -27.11 26.21 -7.32
N LEU A 38 -27.86 27.28 -7.08
CA LEU A 38 -28.29 28.22 -8.14
C LEU A 38 -27.12 28.92 -8.84
N GLU A 39 -25.99 29.13 -8.16
CA GLU A 39 -24.80 29.77 -8.76
C GLU A 39 -24.13 28.86 -9.79
N THR A 40 -24.02 27.56 -9.52
CA THR A 40 -23.57 26.58 -10.50
C THR A 40 -24.55 26.50 -11.68
N CYS A 41 -25.86 26.56 -11.41
CA CYS A 41 -26.89 26.57 -12.45
C CYS A 41 -26.73 27.76 -13.41
N THR A 42 -26.50 28.97 -12.91
CA THR A 42 -26.30 30.16 -13.77
C THR A 42 -25.03 30.05 -14.61
N LYS A 43 -23.93 29.50 -14.04
CA LYS A 43 -22.69 29.21 -14.78
C LYS A 43 -22.93 28.20 -15.91
N CYS A 44 -23.66 27.11 -15.65
CA CYS A 44 -24.02 26.13 -16.66
C CYS A 44 -24.90 26.72 -17.77
N ILE A 45 -25.90 27.54 -17.42
CA ILE A 45 -26.75 28.22 -18.41
C ILE A 45 -25.94 29.18 -19.27
N GLN A 46 -25.02 29.94 -18.67
CA GLN A 46 -24.16 30.86 -19.40
C GLN A 46 -23.23 30.12 -20.35
N TYR A 47 -22.69 28.97 -19.93
CA TYR A 47 -21.90 28.08 -20.79
C TYR A 47 -22.72 27.55 -21.97
N LEU A 48 -23.95 27.07 -21.76
CA LEU A 48 -24.82 26.60 -22.85
C LEU A 48 -25.15 27.72 -23.85
N LYS A 49 -25.41 28.94 -23.35
CA LYS A 49 -25.68 30.11 -24.20
C LYS A 49 -24.47 30.51 -25.04
N ASN A 50 -23.28 30.55 -24.44
CA ASN A 50 -22.04 30.93 -25.13
C ASN A 50 -21.69 29.93 -26.25
N ASN A 51 -22.00 28.64 -26.04
CA ASN A 51 -21.70 27.58 -27.00
C ASN A 51 -22.87 27.21 -27.93
N LYS A 52 -23.99 27.96 -27.89
CA LYS A 52 -25.20 27.72 -28.71
C LYS A 52 -25.72 26.28 -28.63
N MET A 53 -25.65 25.68 -27.44
CA MET A 53 -26.13 24.33 -27.18
C MET A 53 -27.63 24.31 -26.91
N ASP A 54 -28.27 23.14 -27.06
CA ASP A 54 -29.70 22.95 -26.80
C ASP A 54 -30.08 23.27 -25.35
N ARG A 55 -31.37 23.56 -25.16
CA ARG A 55 -31.93 23.85 -23.83
C ARG A 55 -31.83 22.61 -22.93
N MET A 56 -31.37 22.82 -21.71
CA MET A 56 -31.28 21.79 -20.68
C MET A 56 -31.94 22.32 -19.41
N ASP A 57 -32.63 21.42 -18.70
CA ASP A 57 -33.28 21.73 -17.44
C ASP A 57 -32.37 21.33 -16.27
N PHE A 58 -32.35 22.15 -15.22
CA PHE A 58 -31.44 22.00 -14.07
C PHE A 58 -32.22 21.97 -12.75
N ILE A 59 -31.77 21.14 -11.83
CA ILE A 59 -32.28 21.10 -10.45
C ILE A 59 -31.17 21.54 -9.49
N PRO A 60 -31.29 22.72 -8.85
CA PRO A 60 -30.33 23.17 -7.84
C PRO A 60 -30.62 22.49 -6.50
N PHE A 61 -29.86 21.44 -6.19
CA PHE A 61 -30.12 20.49 -5.11
C PHE A 61 -30.16 21.16 -3.73
N GLU A 62 -29.15 21.92 -3.32
CA GLU A 62 -29.14 22.55 -1.99
C GLU A 62 -30.28 23.57 -1.81
N ASN A 63 -30.62 24.31 -2.87
CA ASN A 63 -31.72 25.27 -2.86
C ASN A 63 -33.08 24.55 -2.79
N PHE A 64 -33.21 23.42 -3.49
CA PHE A 64 -34.38 22.57 -3.46
C PHE A 64 -34.64 22.01 -2.04
N ILE A 65 -33.62 21.40 -1.41
CA ILE A 65 -33.71 20.88 -0.04
C ILE A 65 -34.07 22.00 0.94
N LYS A 66 -33.37 23.14 0.91
CA LYS A 66 -33.64 24.30 1.77
C LYS A 66 -35.06 24.84 1.61
N ASN A 67 -35.61 24.82 0.39
CA ASN A 67 -36.99 25.28 0.15
C ASN A 67 -38.02 24.30 0.71
N ILE A 68 -37.78 22.99 0.59
CA ILE A 68 -38.62 21.97 1.23
C ILE A 68 -38.58 22.13 2.74
N GLU A 69 -37.39 22.30 3.35
CA GLU A 69 -37.23 22.51 4.79
C GLU A 69 -37.86 23.82 5.29
N LYS A 70 -37.79 24.91 4.52
CA LYS A 70 -38.46 26.18 4.86
C LYS A 70 -39.98 26.05 4.81
N LYS A 71 -40.53 25.26 3.87
CA LYS A 71 -41.95 24.93 3.83
C LYS A 71 -42.36 24.09 5.05
N LYS A 72 -41.51 23.16 5.52
CA LYS A 72 -41.71 22.38 6.78
C LYS A 72 -41.86 23.31 8.00
N LYS A 73 -40.97 24.30 8.15
CA LYS A 73 -40.99 25.24 9.31
C LYS A 73 -42.22 26.16 9.33
N LYS A 74 -42.75 26.58 8.18
CA LYS A 74 -43.93 27.45 8.10
C LYS A 74 -45.25 26.75 8.44
N LYS A 75 -45.30 25.41 8.37
CA LYS A 75 -46.50 24.61 8.71
C LYS A 75 -46.55 24.16 10.18
N GLY A 76 -45.58 24.52 11.02
CA GLY A 76 -45.63 24.29 12.47
C GLY A 76 -45.52 22.83 12.91
N ILE A 77 -44.77 22.00 12.19
CA ILE A 77 -44.61 20.56 12.48
C ILE A 77 -43.19 20.32 13.02
N ASN A 78 -43.06 20.05 14.31
CA ASN A 78 -41.83 19.56 14.95
C ASN A 78 -41.91 18.02 15.04
N GLY A 79 -41.33 17.32 14.07
CA GLY A 79 -41.28 15.86 14.00
C GLY A 79 -40.21 15.35 13.03
N ASN A 80 -39.74 14.13 13.25
CA ASN A 80 -38.58 13.51 12.62
C ASN A 80 -38.70 13.38 11.08
N ILE A 81 -37.56 13.36 10.38
CA ILE A 81 -37.42 13.59 8.92
C ILE A 81 -38.10 12.53 8.03
N ASN A 82 -38.54 11.38 8.56
CA ASN A 82 -38.98 10.22 7.79
C ASN A 82 -40.50 10.00 7.66
N GLU A 83 -41.38 10.93 8.09
CA GLU A 83 -42.83 10.64 8.21
C GLU A 83 -43.80 11.66 7.55
N TYR A 84 -43.38 12.52 6.61
CA TYR A 84 -44.22 13.65 6.15
C TYR A 84 -44.01 14.15 4.69
N LEU A 85 -44.36 13.41 3.62
CA LEU A 85 -45.02 14.03 2.44
C LEU A 85 -46.53 13.84 2.47
N HIS A 86 -47.09 13.68 3.68
CA HIS A 86 -48.51 13.41 3.85
C HIS A 86 -49.51 14.53 3.54
N GLU A 87 -49.07 15.78 3.37
CA GLU A 87 -49.98 16.93 3.32
C GLU A 87 -49.54 18.04 2.34
N GLU A 88 -48.87 17.74 1.22
CA GLU A 88 -48.55 18.73 0.17
C GLU A 88 -49.48 18.72 -1.06
N HIS A 89 -50.64 18.08 -0.99
CA HIS A 89 -51.70 18.24 -2.00
C HIS A 89 -52.95 18.98 -1.54
N GLN A 90 -52.97 19.49 -0.30
CA GLN A 90 -54.03 20.37 0.18
C GLN A 90 -53.53 21.81 0.31
N ASN A 91 -53.96 22.65 -0.63
CA ASN A 91 -54.41 24.05 -0.45
C ASN A 91 -54.12 24.87 -1.71
N ASN A 92 -54.96 24.68 -2.71
CA ASN A 92 -55.80 25.76 -3.21
C ASN A 92 -57.23 25.19 -3.25
N TYR A 93 -58.18 25.90 -2.69
CA TYR A 93 -59.60 25.55 -2.46
C TYR A 93 -59.96 25.00 -1.07
N SER A 94 -61.03 25.60 -0.56
CA SER A 94 -61.56 25.63 0.79
C SER A 94 -62.07 24.29 1.33
N GLY A 95 -61.88 24.08 2.63
CA GLY A 95 -62.87 23.46 3.52
C GLY A 95 -62.93 21.93 3.56
N ASN A 96 -62.02 21.30 4.30
CA ASN A 96 -62.30 20.27 5.35
C ASN A 96 -61.01 19.53 5.70
N LYS A 97 -60.73 19.40 7.00
CA LYS A 97 -59.63 18.57 7.55
C LYS A 97 -59.74 17.14 7.00
N GLN A 98 -58.79 16.72 6.17
CA GLN A 98 -58.71 15.38 5.62
C GLN A 98 -57.47 14.67 6.19
N TYR A 99 -57.70 13.47 6.73
CA TYR A 99 -56.69 12.57 7.28
C TYR A 99 -55.62 12.20 6.23
N SER A 100 -54.39 11.94 6.69
CA SER A 100 -53.22 11.55 5.88
C SER A 100 -53.52 10.45 4.84
N ASP A 101 -53.23 10.73 3.58
CA ASP A 101 -53.58 9.90 2.41
C ASP A 101 -53.01 8.46 2.43
N LEU A 102 -51.94 8.16 3.19
CA LEU A 102 -51.32 6.82 3.26
C LEU A 102 -52.16 5.91 4.15
N SER A 103 -52.85 6.45 5.15
CA SER A 103 -53.80 5.63 5.93
C SER A 103 -54.95 5.11 5.05
N ILE A 104 -55.24 5.81 3.95
CA ILE A 104 -56.20 5.41 2.92
C ILE A 104 -55.51 4.48 1.91
N ILE A 105 -54.27 4.73 1.52
CA ILE A 105 -53.48 3.83 0.65
C ILE A 105 -53.29 2.46 1.29
N ASP A 106 -52.94 2.38 2.57
CA ASP A 106 -52.82 1.13 3.32
C ASP A 106 -54.15 0.38 3.35
N LYS A 107 -55.27 1.09 3.48
CA LYS A 107 -56.62 0.49 3.36
C LYS A 107 -56.88 -0.02 1.94
N VAL A 108 -56.44 0.69 0.90
CA VAL A 108 -56.54 0.24 -0.50
C VAL A 108 -55.71 -1.02 -0.72
N ILE A 109 -54.43 -1.02 -0.37
CA ILE A 109 -53.53 -2.18 -0.48
C ILE A 109 -54.11 -3.36 0.30
N ASN A 110 -54.63 -3.13 1.51
CA ASN A 110 -55.24 -4.20 2.32
C ASN A 110 -56.57 -4.72 1.76
N THR A 111 -57.38 -3.88 1.12
CA THR A 111 -58.68 -4.26 0.52
C THR A 111 -58.48 -5.03 -0.78
N PHE A 112 -57.41 -4.72 -1.51
CA PHE A 112 -57.10 -5.31 -2.81
C PHE A 112 -55.85 -6.22 -2.77
N LYS A 113 -55.54 -6.86 -1.63
CA LYS A 113 -54.36 -7.75 -1.44
C LYS A 113 -54.16 -8.82 -2.52
N LYS A 114 -55.22 -9.23 -3.21
CA LYS A 114 -55.16 -10.21 -4.31
C LYS A 114 -54.64 -9.62 -5.63
N LYS A 115 -54.53 -8.29 -5.72
CA LYS A 115 -53.99 -7.53 -6.84
C LYS A 115 -52.61 -7.00 -6.45
N ASN A 116 -51.65 -7.00 -7.38
CA ASN A 116 -50.30 -6.49 -7.13
C ASN A 116 -50.28 -4.96 -7.13
N ILE A 117 -50.74 -4.34 -6.04
CA ILE A 117 -50.68 -2.89 -5.81
C ILE A 117 -49.48 -2.57 -4.93
N ILE A 118 -48.58 -1.72 -5.40
CA ILE A 118 -47.32 -1.36 -4.70
C ILE A 118 -47.10 0.15 -4.76
N ILE A 119 -46.50 0.73 -3.72
CA ILE A 119 -46.11 2.15 -3.70
C ILE A 119 -44.87 2.34 -4.60
N ALA A 120 -44.91 3.33 -5.49
CA ALA A 120 -43.86 3.57 -6.48
C ALA A 120 -42.48 3.84 -5.85
N ASN A 121 -42.40 4.59 -4.75
CA ASN A 121 -41.12 4.87 -4.06
C ASN A 121 -40.45 3.59 -3.54
N ASN A 122 -41.22 2.56 -3.17
CA ASN A 122 -40.65 1.30 -2.68
C ASN A 122 -39.97 0.49 -3.78
N CYS A 123 -40.27 0.79 -5.05
CA CYS A 123 -39.66 0.12 -6.20
C CYS A 123 -38.36 0.78 -6.65
N LEU A 124 -37.97 1.92 -6.07
CA LEU A 124 -36.78 2.70 -6.44
C LEU A 124 -35.73 2.68 -5.32
N VAL A 125 -34.47 2.44 -5.69
CA VAL A 125 -33.29 2.55 -4.82
C VAL A 125 -32.42 3.70 -5.30
N CYS A 126 -32.06 4.60 -4.38
CA CYS A 126 -31.16 5.73 -4.60
C CYS A 126 -30.33 6.00 -3.34
N ASP A 127 -29.24 6.76 -3.47
CA ASP A 127 -28.47 7.20 -2.30
C ASP A 127 -29.34 8.02 -1.35
N GLU A 128 -29.15 7.85 -0.04
CA GLU A 128 -29.96 8.51 1.00
C GLU A 128 -30.00 10.04 0.83
N ASN A 129 -28.90 10.62 0.33
CA ASN A 129 -28.81 12.05 0.05
C ASN A 129 -29.87 12.50 -0.97
N TYR A 130 -30.22 11.68 -1.97
CA TYR A 130 -31.17 12.03 -3.03
C TYR A 130 -32.59 11.55 -2.76
N LYS A 131 -32.83 10.87 -1.64
CA LYS A 131 -34.14 10.31 -1.29
C LYS A 131 -35.25 11.36 -1.34
N LEU A 132 -35.03 12.52 -0.70
CA LEU A 132 -35.99 13.63 -0.67
C LEU A 132 -36.31 14.19 -2.07
N LEU A 133 -35.38 14.08 -3.03
CA LEU A 133 -35.58 14.50 -4.41
C LEU A 133 -36.50 13.52 -5.13
N PHE A 134 -36.24 12.21 -5.02
CA PHE A 134 -37.06 11.20 -5.67
C PHE A 134 -38.45 11.08 -5.04
N ASP A 135 -38.56 11.25 -3.72
CA ASP A 135 -39.86 11.27 -3.05
C ASP A 135 -40.74 12.43 -3.55
N TYR A 136 -40.14 13.59 -3.87
CA TYR A 136 -40.85 14.72 -4.46
C TYR A 136 -41.20 14.50 -5.95
N ILE A 137 -40.30 13.88 -6.72
CA ILE A 137 -40.50 13.66 -8.16
C ILE A 137 -41.59 12.62 -8.42
N ILE A 138 -41.57 11.51 -7.66
CA ILE A 138 -42.52 10.40 -7.81
C ILE A 138 -43.82 10.68 -7.04
N GLY A 139 -43.71 11.33 -5.88
CA GLY A 139 -44.80 11.44 -4.90
C GLY A 139 -44.86 10.22 -3.99
N GLU A 140 -44.86 10.44 -2.68
CA GLU A 140 -44.96 9.36 -1.65
C GLU A 140 -46.24 8.52 -1.78
N ASP A 141 -47.30 9.10 -2.33
CA ASP A 141 -48.64 8.52 -2.43
C ASP A 141 -48.91 7.83 -3.78
N THR A 142 -47.95 7.86 -4.71
CA THR A 142 -48.13 7.25 -6.04
C THR A 142 -48.13 5.72 -5.97
N ILE A 143 -49.17 5.09 -6.51
CA ILE A 143 -49.33 3.63 -6.53
C ILE A 143 -49.17 3.04 -7.93
N ILE A 144 -48.53 1.88 -8.00
CA ILE A 144 -48.41 1.04 -9.19
C ILE A 144 -49.49 -0.05 -9.13
N ILE A 145 -50.20 -0.23 -10.25
CA ILE A 145 -51.29 -1.19 -10.42
C ILE A 145 -51.06 -2.02 -11.70
N GLU A 146 -51.70 -3.18 -11.82
CA GLU A 146 -51.51 -4.03 -13.01
C GLU A 146 -52.20 -3.42 -14.24
N ASN A 147 -53.52 -3.20 -14.15
CA ASN A 147 -54.35 -2.81 -15.29
C ASN A 147 -55.15 -1.53 -15.03
N PHE A 148 -55.61 -0.89 -16.11
CA PHE A 148 -56.47 0.30 -16.03
C PHE A 148 -57.80 0.01 -15.31
N GLU A 149 -58.35 -1.19 -15.49
CA GLU A 149 -59.57 -1.64 -14.81
C GLU A 149 -59.42 -1.66 -13.27
N ASP A 150 -58.22 -1.93 -12.78
CA ASP A 150 -57.92 -1.91 -11.35
C ASP A 150 -58.01 -0.50 -10.79
N ALA A 151 -57.55 0.49 -11.55
CA ALA A 151 -57.64 1.90 -11.19
C ALA A 151 -59.09 2.35 -11.04
N GLU A 152 -59.97 1.96 -11.98
CA GLU A 152 -61.39 2.28 -11.91
C GLU A 152 -62.04 1.62 -10.68
N GLN A 153 -61.72 0.35 -10.40
CA GLN A 153 -62.27 -0.35 -9.24
C GLN A 153 -61.83 0.30 -7.91
N ILE A 154 -60.59 0.76 -7.83
CA ILE A 154 -60.07 1.47 -6.65
C ILE A 154 -60.81 2.81 -6.49
N LYS A 155 -60.96 3.60 -7.56
CA LYS A 155 -61.66 4.90 -7.50
C LYS A 155 -63.16 4.76 -7.21
N ARG A 156 -63.81 3.69 -7.69
CA ARG A 156 -65.22 3.41 -7.36
C ARG A 156 -65.41 3.05 -5.88
N LYS A 157 -64.51 2.27 -5.29
CA LYS A 157 -64.58 1.88 -3.87
C LYS A 157 -64.08 2.95 -2.91
N PHE A 158 -63.13 3.78 -3.35
CA PHE A 158 -62.56 4.87 -2.57
C PHE A 158 -62.66 6.18 -3.37
N PRO A 159 -63.85 6.80 -3.51
CA PRO A 159 -64.03 8.02 -4.31
C PRO A 159 -63.20 9.20 -3.81
N GLN A 160 -62.88 9.23 -2.52
CA GLN A 160 -62.04 10.24 -1.88
C GLN A 160 -60.53 10.08 -2.15
N ILE A 161 -60.09 9.02 -2.85
CA ILE A 161 -58.66 8.82 -3.10
C ILE A 161 -58.15 9.80 -4.15
N ASN A 162 -57.17 10.63 -3.77
CA ASN A 162 -56.61 11.67 -4.63
C ASN A 162 -55.12 11.44 -4.91
N VAL A 163 -54.79 10.23 -5.38
CA VAL A 163 -53.40 9.79 -5.63
C VAL A 163 -53.15 9.57 -7.11
N ASN A 164 -51.88 9.65 -7.53
CA ASN A 164 -51.49 9.21 -8.86
C ASN A 164 -51.44 7.67 -8.91
N MET A 165 -52.00 7.08 -9.96
CA MET A 165 -51.98 5.64 -10.18
C MET A 165 -51.30 5.35 -11.51
N VAL A 166 -50.37 4.40 -11.52
CA VAL A 166 -49.59 4.06 -12.72
C VAL A 166 -49.71 2.59 -13.03
N THR A 167 -50.09 2.24 -14.25
CA THR A 167 -50.17 0.83 -14.66
C THR A 167 -48.78 0.27 -14.90
N GLN A 168 -48.59 -1.05 -14.83
CA GLN A 168 -47.33 -1.71 -15.19
C GLN A 168 -46.91 -1.40 -16.64
N ASN A 169 -47.89 -1.19 -17.54
CA ASN A 169 -47.67 -0.77 -18.92
C ASN A 169 -47.27 0.72 -19.06
N GLY A 170 -47.20 1.46 -17.95
CA GLY A 170 -46.71 2.83 -17.91
C GLY A 170 -47.75 3.91 -18.23
N HIS A 171 -49.06 3.61 -18.15
CA HIS A 171 -50.11 4.62 -18.23
C HIS A 171 -50.27 5.32 -16.89
N ILE A 172 -50.28 6.65 -16.88
CA ILE A 172 -50.40 7.45 -15.65
C ILE A 172 -51.81 8.02 -15.56
N ILE A 173 -52.52 7.69 -14.49
CA ILE A 173 -53.79 8.30 -14.11
C ILE A 173 -53.47 9.28 -12.99
N SER A 174 -53.53 10.57 -13.30
CA SER A 174 -53.24 11.60 -12.32
C SER A 174 -54.33 11.64 -11.23
N LYS A 175 -53.97 12.27 -10.10
CA LYS A 175 -54.89 12.63 -9.02
C LYS A 175 -56.14 13.40 -9.50
N HIS A 176 -56.01 14.18 -10.58
CA HIS A 176 -57.10 14.94 -11.22
C HIS A 176 -57.85 14.15 -12.30
N ASN A 177 -57.71 12.82 -12.34
CA ASN A 177 -58.32 11.93 -13.34
C ASN A 177 -57.86 12.18 -14.79
N ASN A 178 -56.71 12.82 -15.00
CA ASN A 178 -56.13 12.92 -16.34
C ASN A 178 -55.43 11.62 -16.67
N LEU A 179 -55.76 11.04 -17.82
CA LEU A 179 -55.08 9.86 -18.35
C LEU A 179 -53.96 10.30 -19.29
N ILE A 180 -52.73 9.94 -18.93
CA ILE A 180 -51.54 10.15 -19.75
C ILE A 180 -51.15 8.78 -20.32
N ILE A 181 -51.42 8.62 -21.62
CA ILE A 181 -51.06 7.43 -22.40
C ILE A 181 -49.85 7.80 -23.26
N ASP A 182 -48.91 6.86 -23.39
CA ASP A 182 -47.92 6.86 -24.47
C ASP A 182 -46.87 7.98 -24.43
N ILE A 183 -46.08 8.00 -23.36
CA ILE A 183 -44.93 8.92 -23.23
C ILE A 183 -43.77 8.50 -24.16
N CYS A 184 -43.68 7.22 -24.53
CA CYS A 184 -42.56 6.65 -25.30
C CYS A 184 -42.69 6.72 -26.84
N SER A 185 -43.88 6.91 -27.44
CA SER A 185 -44.01 6.75 -28.91
C SER A 185 -43.53 7.95 -29.74
N LYS A 186 -43.66 9.18 -29.24
CA LYS A 186 -43.35 10.40 -30.01
C LYS A 186 -41.89 10.84 -29.98
N TYR A 187 -41.06 10.25 -29.11
CA TYR A 187 -39.66 10.62 -28.92
C TYR A 187 -38.65 9.55 -29.31
N SER A 188 -39.06 8.44 -29.93
CA SER A 188 -38.16 7.36 -30.37
C SER A 188 -36.94 7.81 -31.19
N ASN A 189 -37.06 8.92 -31.95
CA ASN A 189 -35.93 9.52 -32.66
C ASN A 189 -35.01 10.39 -31.77
N GLN A 190 -35.55 11.06 -30.75
CA GLN A 190 -34.76 11.76 -29.73
C GLN A 190 -34.16 10.77 -28.71
N GLU A 191 -34.79 9.62 -28.43
CA GLU A 191 -34.21 8.52 -27.67
C GLU A 191 -33.05 7.85 -28.41
N LYS A 192 -33.07 7.76 -29.75
CA LYS A 192 -31.88 7.40 -30.53
C LYS A 192 -30.75 8.43 -30.41
N TYR A 193 -31.10 9.72 -30.37
CA TYR A 193 -30.13 10.80 -30.20
C TYR A 193 -29.56 10.86 -28.77
N ASN A 194 -30.39 10.64 -27.76
CA ASN A 194 -30.00 10.53 -26.36
C ASN A 194 -29.25 9.23 -26.07
N ASN A 195 -29.61 8.10 -26.69
CA ASN A 195 -28.81 6.88 -26.61
C ASN A 195 -27.45 7.05 -27.29
N ASN A 196 -27.37 7.77 -28.42
CA ASN A 196 -26.08 8.10 -29.03
C ASN A 196 -25.27 9.09 -28.17
N LYS A 197 -25.91 10.06 -27.51
CA LYS A 197 -25.25 10.99 -26.59
C LYS A 197 -24.82 10.31 -25.29
N LEU A 198 -25.62 9.38 -24.76
CA LEU A 198 -25.31 8.50 -23.64
C LEU A 198 -24.18 7.55 -24.02
N ASN A 199 -24.17 6.98 -25.23
CA ASN A 199 -23.08 6.17 -25.76
C ASN A 199 -21.80 6.98 -25.94
N ILE A 200 -21.87 8.24 -26.40
CA ILE A 200 -20.72 9.15 -26.50
C ILE A 200 -20.23 9.53 -25.10
N ASN A 201 -21.12 9.75 -24.13
CA ASN A 201 -20.74 10.09 -22.77
C ASN A 201 -20.14 8.88 -22.04
N ILE A 202 -20.70 7.67 -22.23
CA ILE A 202 -20.12 6.40 -21.79
C ILE A 202 -18.76 6.18 -22.46
N TYR A 203 -18.64 6.42 -23.76
CA TYR A 203 -17.38 6.31 -24.49
C TYR A 203 -16.34 7.29 -23.95
N ASN A 204 -16.69 8.56 -23.72
CA ASN A 204 -15.79 9.55 -23.13
C ASN A 204 -15.42 9.20 -21.68
N LYS A 205 -16.36 8.67 -20.89
CA LYS A 205 -16.09 8.17 -19.53
C LYS A 205 -15.15 6.96 -19.56
N LEU A 206 -15.29 6.07 -20.54
CA LEU A 206 -14.38 4.94 -20.76
C LEU A 206 -13.01 5.40 -21.29
N LEU A 207 -12.97 6.43 -22.13
CA LEU A 207 -11.73 7.02 -22.63
C LEU A 207 -10.95 7.68 -21.50
N ASN A 208 -11.63 8.46 -20.65
CA ASN A 208 -11.04 9.06 -19.46
C ASN A 208 -10.55 7.98 -18.49
N LYS A 209 -11.35 6.94 -18.22
CA LYS A 209 -10.90 5.80 -17.40
C LYS A 209 -9.71 5.07 -18.01
N LYS A 210 -9.65 4.94 -19.34
CA LYS A 210 -8.52 4.33 -20.04
C LYS A 210 -7.24 5.17 -19.86
N ASP A 211 -7.35 6.49 -19.94
CA ASP A 211 -6.21 7.39 -19.74
C ASP A 211 -5.80 7.46 -18.26
N GLU A 212 -6.74 7.42 -17.32
CA GLU A 212 -6.47 7.24 -15.88
C GLU A 212 -5.72 5.92 -15.62
N CYS A 213 -6.19 4.81 -16.19
CA CYS A 213 -5.51 3.52 -16.09
C CYS A 213 -4.10 3.57 -16.71
N ARG A 214 -3.91 4.24 -17.86
CA ARG A 214 -2.59 4.43 -18.46
C ARG A 214 -1.66 5.24 -17.57
N ASN A 215 -2.16 6.31 -16.95
CA ASN A 215 -1.39 7.12 -16.02
C ASN A 215 -0.99 6.29 -14.79
N MET A 216 -1.92 5.52 -14.22
CA MET A 216 -1.61 4.58 -13.13
C MET A 216 -0.58 3.53 -13.54
N ILE A 217 -0.67 2.96 -14.74
CA ILE A 217 0.33 2.01 -15.25
C ILE A 217 1.70 2.69 -15.39
N ASN A 218 1.76 3.92 -15.88
CA ASN A 218 3.01 4.66 -16.00
C ASN A 218 3.63 4.97 -14.64
N ASP A 219 2.82 5.38 -13.66
CA ASP A 219 3.26 5.61 -12.28
C ASP A 219 3.78 4.32 -11.63
N LEU A 220 3.07 3.20 -11.82
CA LEU A 220 3.51 1.89 -11.35
C LEU A 220 4.81 1.46 -12.02
N ASN A 221 4.97 1.65 -13.33
CA ASN A 221 6.21 1.35 -14.04
C ASN A 221 7.37 2.20 -13.54
N LYS A 222 7.13 3.48 -13.25
CA LYS A 222 8.14 4.37 -12.65
C LYS A 222 8.56 3.87 -11.26
N ASN A 223 7.59 3.51 -10.41
CA ASN A 223 7.85 2.93 -9.10
C ASN A 223 8.61 1.60 -9.19
N ILE A 224 8.32 0.75 -10.18
CA ILE A 224 9.05 -0.49 -10.44
C ILE A 224 10.52 -0.20 -10.78
N ILE A 225 10.78 0.80 -11.63
CA ILE A 225 12.15 1.20 -11.99
C ILE A 225 12.91 1.69 -10.75
N GLU A 226 12.32 2.62 -9.98
CA GLU A 226 12.91 3.16 -8.75
C GLU A 226 13.18 2.05 -7.71
N THR A 227 12.26 1.10 -7.57
CA THR A 227 12.41 -0.05 -6.67
C THR A 227 13.53 -1.00 -7.15
N ASN A 228 13.63 -1.25 -8.45
CA ASN A 228 14.71 -2.08 -9.02
C ASN A 228 16.09 -1.41 -8.85
N GLU A 229 16.18 -0.09 -8.96
CA GLU A 229 17.41 0.65 -8.68
C GLU A 229 17.82 0.51 -7.21
N LEU A 230 16.87 0.63 -6.27
CA LEU A 230 17.11 0.40 -4.84
C LEU A 230 17.55 -1.04 -4.56
N ILE A 231 16.91 -2.04 -5.18
CA ILE A 231 17.30 -3.44 -5.07
C ILE A 231 18.73 -3.65 -5.55
N ASN A 232 19.10 -3.08 -6.71
CA ASN A 232 20.45 -3.20 -7.23
C ASN A 232 21.48 -2.55 -6.30
N LYS A 233 21.17 -1.38 -5.73
CA LYS A 233 22.04 -0.70 -4.77
C LYS A 233 22.27 -1.56 -3.52
N HIS A 234 21.20 -2.10 -2.93
CA HIS A 234 21.29 -2.96 -1.75
C HIS A 234 21.97 -4.30 -2.05
N THR A 235 21.77 -4.87 -3.24
CA THR A 235 22.42 -6.12 -3.65
C THR A 235 23.93 -5.93 -3.75
N ASN A 236 24.37 -4.82 -4.33
CA ASN A 236 25.80 -4.48 -4.42
C ASN A 236 26.42 -4.28 -3.03
N GLU A 237 25.70 -3.60 -2.13
CA GLU A 237 26.15 -3.38 -0.75
C GLU A 237 26.22 -4.70 0.05
N TYR A 238 25.25 -5.59 -0.13
CA TYR A 238 25.24 -6.93 0.44
C TYR A 238 26.45 -7.75 -0.02
N GLU A 239 26.73 -7.80 -1.32
CA GLU A 239 27.89 -8.53 -1.85
C GLU A 239 29.23 -7.92 -1.36
N LEU A 240 29.31 -6.60 -1.22
CA LEU A 240 30.47 -5.94 -0.64
C LEU A 240 30.67 -6.34 0.84
N ASN A 241 29.60 -6.32 1.63
CA ASN A 241 29.64 -6.69 3.04
C ASN A 241 29.94 -8.17 3.24
N LYS A 242 29.43 -9.05 2.37
CA LYS A 242 29.79 -10.47 2.34
C LYS A 242 31.29 -10.68 2.11
N LYS A 243 31.90 -9.94 1.18
CA LYS A 243 33.36 -9.96 0.98
C LYS A 243 34.14 -9.47 2.21
N LYS A 244 33.68 -8.39 2.86
CA LYS A 244 34.28 -7.89 4.10
C LYS A 244 34.21 -8.93 5.21
N TYR A 245 33.07 -9.58 5.38
CA TYR A 245 32.87 -10.64 6.38
C TYR A 245 33.82 -11.82 6.15
N SER A 246 33.93 -12.29 4.90
CA SER A 246 34.91 -13.34 4.54
C SER A 246 36.35 -12.92 4.85
N SER A 247 36.72 -11.66 4.62
CA SER A 247 38.06 -11.14 4.97
C SER A 247 38.30 -11.14 6.48
N ILE A 248 37.29 -10.79 7.28
CA ILE A 248 37.37 -10.81 8.74
C ILE A 248 37.52 -12.24 9.27
N ILE A 249 36.78 -13.21 8.72
CA ILE A 249 36.94 -14.63 9.08
C ILE A 249 38.37 -15.11 8.83
N VAL A 250 38.94 -14.77 7.68
CA VAL A 250 40.32 -15.15 7.36
C VAL A 250 41.29 -14.54 8.38
N LYS A 251 41.12 -13.25 8.74
CA LYS A 251 41.94 -12.61 9.78
C LYS A 251 41.80 -13.29 11.14
N LYS A 252 40.57 -13.62 11.55
CA LYS A 252 40.31 -14.35 12.80
C LYS A 252 41.06 -15.69 12.83
N ASN A 253 40.97 -16.48 11.77
CA ASN A 253 41.67 -17.77 11.67
C ASN A 253 43.20 -17.63 11.72
N ILE A 254 43.76 -16.54 11.18
CA ILE A 254 45.20 -16.26 11.28
C ILE A 254 45.58 -15.97 12.73
N PHE A 255 44.81 -15.13 13.43
CA PHE A 255 45.08 -14.80 14.83
C PHE A 255 44.93 -16.00 15.77
N GLU A 256 43.91 -16.85 15.56
CA GLU A 256 43.75 -18.10 16.34
C GLU A 256 44.95 -19.03 16.20
N LYS A 257 45.47 -19.21 14.97
CA LYS A 257 46.69 -20.00 14.74
C LYS A 257 47.93 -19.38 15.38
N GLU A 258 48.03 -18.06 15.40
CA GLU A 258 49.15 -17.37 16.04
C GLU A 258 49.10 -17.55 17.57
N ILE A 259 47.92 -17.49 18.17
CA ILE A 259 47.71 -17.77 19.60
C ILE A 259 48.10 -19.22 19.92
N GLU A 260 47.66 -20.17 19.10
CA GLU A 260 47.98 -21.60 19.28
C GLU A 260 49.50 -21.85 19.21
N ALA A 261 50.19 -21.22 18.24
CA ALA A 261 51.64 -21.31 18.12
C ALA A 261 52.38 -20.69 19.31
N LYS A 262 51.93 -19.54 19.81
CA LYS A 262 52.50 -18.90 21.01
C LYS A 262 52.29 -19.76 22.26
N ASN A 263 51.13 -20.38 22.42
CA ASN A 263 50.87 -21.31 23.52
C ASN A 263 51.79 -22.54 23.48
N MET A 264 52.06 -23.11 22.29
CA MET A 264 53.05 -24.19 22.18
C MET A 264 54.47 -23.75 22.59
N LEU A 265 54.85 -22.52 22.25
CA LEU A 265 56.13 -21.94 22.67
C LEU A 265 56.19 -21.78 24.20
N ILE A 266 55.12 -21.30 24.83
CA ILE A 266 55.02 -21.20 26.30
C ILE A 266 55.22 -22.58 26.93
N CYS A 267 54.48 -23.60 26.50
CA CYS A 267 54.61 -24.96 27.03
C CYS A 267 56.05 -25.51 26.87
N THR A 268 56.74 -25.20 25.77
CA THR A 268 58.13 -25.65 25.59
C THR A 268 59.11 -24.93 26.50
N TYR A 269 58.90 -23.64 26.80
CA TYR A 269 59.69 -22.92 27.80
C TYR A 269 59.42 -23.41 29.22
N GLU A 270 58.17 -23.65 29.59
CA GLU A 270 57.80 -24.21 30.90
C GLU A 270 58.48 -25.58 31.14
N ASN A 271 58.45 -26.46 30.13
CA ASN A 271 59.15 -27.75 30.19
C ASN A 271 60.67 -27.61 30.36
N LYS A 272 61.29 -26.57 29.78
CA LYS A 272 62.73 -26.31 29.96
C LYS A 272 63.03 -25.83 31.39
N ILE A 273 62.21 -24.94 31.92
CA ILE A 273 62.34 -24.44 33.30
C ILE A 273 62.24 -25.60 34.28
N GLU A 274 61.26 -26.49 34.10
CA GLU A 274 61.06 -27.64 34.98
C GLU A 274 62.28 -28.59 34.95
N LYS A 275 62.86 -28.86 33.78
CA LYS A 275 64.08 -29.67 33.66
C LYS A 275 65.27 -29.06 34.40
N ILE A 276 65.46 -27.75 34.31
CA ILE A 276 66.56 -27.05 34.99
C ILE A 276 66.36 -27.10 36.51
N GLN A 277 65.14 -26.84 36.98
CA GLN A 277 64.81 -26.87 38.41
C GLN A 277 64.97 -28.27 39.01
N ASN A 278 64.41 -29.29 38.36
CA ASN A 278 64.37 -30.64 38.90
C ASN A 278 65.66 -31.44 38.66
N GLY A 279 66.43 -31.11 37.62
CA GLY A 279 67.69 -31.77 37.29
C GLY A 279 68.90 -31.06 37.91
N GLU A 280 69.40 -30.04 37.23
CA GLU A 280 70.68 -29.40 37.55
C GLU A 280 70.70 -28.76 38.94
N LEU A 281 69.66 -28.01 39.31
CA LEU A 281 69.59 -27.34 40.61
C LEU A 281 69.45 -28.33 41.77
N LYS A 282 68.69 -29.41 41.59
CA LYS A 282 68.52 -30.46 42.60
C LYS A 282 69.84 -31.21 42.83
N ASN A 283 70.54 -31.56 41.76
CA ASN A 283 71.83 -32.25 41.86
C ASN A 283 72.88 -31.38 42.56
N LYS A 284 72.97 -30.10 42.21
CA LYS A 284 73.89 -29.17 42.90
C LYS A 284 73.54 -28.99 44.38
N ARG A 285 72.26 -28.95 44.74
CA ARG A 285 71.83 -28.91 46.15
C ARG A 285 72.30 -30.13 46.93
N ASN A 286 72.12 -31.33 46.37
CA ASN A 286 72.53 -32.58 47.02
C ASN A 286 74.05 -32.65 47.19
N LEU A 287 74.80 -32.18 46.19
CA LEU A 287 76.26 -32.18 46.23
C LEU A 287 76.81 -31.23 47.31
N LEU A 288 76.15 -30.07 47.48
CA LEU A 288 76.47 -29.12 48.55
C LEU A 288 76.22 -29.74 49.94
N THR A 289 75.11 -30.46 50.11
CA THR A 289 74.77 -31.10 51.39
C THR A 289 75.79 -32.18 51.78
N ASN A 290 76.26 -32.97 50.80
CA ASN A 290 77.30 -33.97 51.05
C ASN A 290 78.63 -33.33 51.50
N TYR A 291 79.05 -32.23 50.86
CA TYR A 291 80.27 -31.52 51.28
C TYR A 291 80.16 -30.95 52.69
N ASP A 292 78.99 -30.43 53.07
CA ASP A 292 78.76 -29.95 54.44
C ASP A 292 78.88 -31.09 55.47
N GLU A 293 78.38 -32.29 55.14
CA GLU A 293 78.50 -33.47 56.00
C GLU A 293 79.94 -33.98 56.15
N GLU A 294 80.70 -34.04 55.05
CA GLU A 294 82.12 -34.44 55.06
C GLU A 294 82.97 -33.50 55.93
N LEU A 295 82.75 -32.18 55.80
CA LEU A 295 83.46 -31.19 56.61
C LEU A 295 83.19 -31.34 58.11
N ILE A 296 81.98 -31.73 58.50
CA ILE A 296 81.63 -31.99 59.90
C ILE A 296 82.38 -33.23 60.42
N GLN A 297 82.50 -34.28 59.61
CA GLN A 297 83.19 -35.52 59.99
C GLN A 297 84.70 -35.32 60.17
N GLU A 298 85.35 -34.59 59.27
CA GLU A 298 86.79 -34.28 59.38
C GLU A 298 87.10 -33.46 60.64
N ARG A 299 86.27 -32.45 60.93
CA ARG A 299 86.40 -31.62 62.15
C ARG A 299 86.33 -32.45 63.43
N ASN A 300 85.39 -33.38 63.49
CA ASN A 300 85.23 -34.26 64.66
C ASN A 300 86.41 -35.23 64.81
N SER A 301 86.93 -35.75 63.69
CA SER A 301 88.06 -36.69 63.69
C SER A 301 89.36 -36.04 64.15
N LEU A 302 89.65 -34.83 63.68
CA LEU A 302 90.85 -34.08 64.05
C LEU A 302 90.91 -33.78 65.56
N SER A 303 89.77 -33.39 66.15
CA SER A 303 89.65 -33.15 67.60
C SER A 303 89.97 -34.40 68.43
N SER A 304 89.53 -35.58 67.97
CA SER A 304 89.78 -36.84 68.67
C SER A 304 91.25 -37.28 68.62
N TYR A 305 91.94 -37.03 67.51
CA TYR A 305 93.35 -37.41 67.32
C TYR A 305 94.29 -36.57 68.19
N GLN A 306 94.02 -35.26 68.28
CA GLN A 306 94.80 -34.32 69.09
C GLN A 306 94.77 -34.69 70.58
N LYS A 307 93.61 -35.12 71.11
CA LYS A 307 93.48 -35.55 72.51
C LYS A 307 94.30 -36.79 72.85
N LYS A 308 94.44 -37.74 71.90
CA LYS A 308 95.16 -39.00 72.13
C LYS A 308 96.68 -38.84 72.07
N ALA A 309 97.21 -37.97 71.21
CA ALA A 309 98.66 -37.86 71.01
C ALA A 309 99.44 -37.30 72.22
N PHE A 310 98.78 -36.54 73.11
CA PHE A 310 99.43 -35.84 74.23
C PHE A 310 98.98 -36.29 75.62
N GLU A 311 98.28 -37.42 75.70
CA GLU A 311 97.71 -37.98 76.93
C GLU A 311 98.75 -38.13 78.07
N SER A 312 100.00 -38.52 77.73
CA SER A 312 101.08 -38.67 78.71
C SER A 312 101.59 -37.35 79.29
N LEU A 313 101.54 -36.27 78.51
CA LEU A 313 101.98 -34.93 78.90
C LEU A 313 100.88 -34.21 79.70
N ASN A 314 99.62 -34.41 79.30
CA ASN A 314 98.41 -33.92 79.97
C ASN A 314 98.32 -34.42 81.42
N ASN A 315 98.53 -35.72 81.59
CA ASN A 315 98.54 -36.35 82.92
C ASN A 315 99.70 -35.86 83.80
N LYS A 316 100.85 -35.48 83.21
CA LYS A 316 102.05 -35.04 83.95
C LYS A 316 101.96 -33.62 84.48
N LEU A 317 101.26 -32.75 83.75
CA LEU A 317 101.06 -31.34 84.11
C LEU A 317 99.74 -31.10 84.87
N ASN A 318 98.95 -32.16 85.10
CA ASN A 318 97.64 -32.13 85.74
C ASN A 318 96.64 -31.21 85.01
N VAL A 319 96.67 -31.24 83.67
CA VAL A 319 95.84 -30.42 82.79
C VAL A 319 95.08 -31.33 81.83
N ALA A 320 93.81 -31.02 81.55
CA ALA A 320 92.98 -31.82 80.64
C ALA A 320 93.56 -31.94 79.22
N ASN A 321 94.18 -30.87 78.71
CA ASN A 321 94.87 -30.85 77.42
C ASN A 321 95.99 -29.77 77.42
N VAL A 322 97.24 -30.19 77.28
CA VAL A 322 98.44 -29.30 77.30
C VAL A 322 98.56 -28.52 76.00
N TYR A 323 98.03 -29.05 74.89
CA TYR A 323 97.85 -28.28 73.68
C TYR A 323 96.87 -27.13 73.92
N GLU A 324 95.75 -27.33 74.61
CA GLU A 324 94.78 -26.24 74.87
C GLU A 324 95.39 -25.05 75.59
N ILE A 325 96.40 -25.18 76.46
CA ILE A 325 96.98 -24.03 77.19
C ILE A 325 98.04 -23.28 76.37
N VAL A 326 98.96 -23.99 75.72
CA VAL A 326 100.02 -23.36 74.92
C VAL A 326 99.50 -22.96 73.53
N GLU A 327 98.55 -23.72 72.96
CA GLU A 327 97.67 -23.24 71.89
C GLU A 327 96.77 -22.10 72.38
N HIS A 328 96.15 -22.13 73.57
CA HIS A 328 95.33 -20.96 73.96
C HIS A 328 96.14 -19.68 74.04
N GLY A 329 97.43 -19.71 74.39
CA GLY A 329 98.25 -18.50 74.36
C GLY A 329 98.68 -18.12 72.94
N ASN A 330 99.48 -18.99 72.30
CA ASN A 330 100.11 -18.70 71.02
C ASN A 330 99.21 -19.00 69.82
N ASN A 331 98.39 -20.04 69.88
CA ASN A 331 97.31 -20.18 68.91
C ASN A 331 96.14 -19.25 69.22
N GLU A 332 95.88 -18.65 70.40
CA GLU A 332 94.91 -17.53 70.38
C GLU A 332 95.51 -16.34 69.69
N LEU A 333 96.78 -16.00 69.86
CA LEU A 333 97.37 -14.88 69.12
C LEU A 333 97.53 -15.19 67.62
N GLU A 334 98.06 -16.35 67.24
CA GLU A 334 98.21 -16.77 65.84
C GLU A 334 96.87 -17.20 65.22
N LYS A 335 95.92 -17.82 65.94
CA LYS A 335 94.54 -17.97 65.44
C LYS A 335 93.85 -16.63 65.43
N VAL A 336 94.11 -15.67 66.32
CA VAL A 336 93.51 -14.33 66.20
C VAL A 336 94.09 -13.62 64.99
N ASP A 337 95.39 -13.70 64.70
CA ASP A 337 95.99 -13.08 63.52
C ASP A 337 95.68 -13.82 62.22
N GLU A 338 95.72 -15.15 62.20
CA GLU A 338 95.24 -15.95 61.06
C GLU A 338 93.73 -15.81 60.89
N ASN A 339 92.95 -15.76 61.97
CA ASN A 339 91.53 -15.46 61.88
C ASN A 339 91.32 -14.02 61.46
N ILE A 340 92.14 -13.04 61.86
CA ILE A 340 92.05 -11.65 61.38
C ILE A 340 92.41 -11.61 59.89
N MET A 341 93.41 -12.35 59.42
CA MET A 341 93.78 -12.46 58.01
C MET A 341 92.73 -13.20 57.20
N ARG A 342 92.20 -14.32 57.71
CA ARG A 342 91.10 -15.07 57.09
C ARG A 342 89.81 -14.27 57.12
N ILE A 343 89.51 -13.57 58.20
CA ILE A 343 88.37 -12.65 58.33
C ILE A 343 88.58 -11.46 57.40
N LYS A 344 89.78 -10.88 57.26
CA LYS A 344 90.05 -9.82 56.29
C LYS A 344 89.92 -10.31 54.85
N ASN A 345 90.45 -11.49 54.54
CA ASN A 345 90.34 -12.10 53.21
C ASN A 345 88.91 -12.56 52.91
N ASN A 346 88.19 -13.06 53.91
CA ASN A 346 86.77 -13.42 53.80
C ASN A 346 85.91 -12.17 53.74
N ILE A 347 86.22 -11.10 54.47
CA ILE A 347 85.56 -9.79 54.34
C ILE A 347 85.84 -9.24 52.95
N LYS A 348 87.07 -9.38 52.43
CA LYS A 348 87.41 -8.95 51.08
C LYS A 348 86.66 -9.78 50.03
N LYS A 349 86.68 -11.11 50.12
CA LYS A 349 85.91 -12.00 49.25
C LYS A 349 84.41 -11.76 49.38
N LEU A 350 83.89 -11.62 50.59
CA LEU A 350 82.48 -11.29 50.84
C LEU A 350 82.15 -9.90 50.32
N ASN A 351 83.05 -8.92 50.39
CA ASN A 351 82.85 -7.61 49.79
C ASN A 351 82.89 -7.68 48.27
N ASP A 352 83.79 -8.49 47.69
CA ASP A 352 83.87 -8.73 46.25
C ASP A 352 82.62 -9.48 45.78
N ASP A 353 82.16 -10.49 46.51
CA ASP A 353 80.92 -11.24 46.29
C ASP A 353 79.71 -10.34 46.52
N ILE A 354 79.70 -9.46 47.53
CA ILE A 354 78.65 -8.47 47.76
C ILE A 354 78.63 -7.48 46.61
N ASN A 355 79.79 -7.04 46.11
CA ASN A 355 79.87 -6.15 44.96
C ASN A 355 79.38 -6.86 43.69
N GLU A 356 79.78 -8.10 43.44
CA GLU A 356 79.32 -8.89 42.30
C GLU A 356 77.81 -9.20 42.42
N LEU A 357 77.31 -9.48 43.62
CA LEU A 357 75.88 -9.66 43.89
C LEU A 357 75.13 -8.34 43.79
N MET A 358 75.71 -7.22 44.17
CA MET A 358 75.13 -5.88 43.99
C MET A 358 75.10 -5.49 42.52
N ASP A 359 76.14 -5.82 41.75
CA ASP A 359 76.19 -5.63 40.30
C ASP A 359 75.16 -6.53 39.61
N LYS A 360 75.11 -7.83 39.94
CA LYS A 360 74.05 -8.75 39.46
C LYS A 360 72.67 -8.28 39.88
N LYS A 361 72.48 -7.78 41.10
CA LYS A 361 71.22 -7.22 41.58
C LYS A 361 70.85 -5.94 40.82
N ASN A 362 71.81 -5.10 40.47
CA ASN A 362 71.59 -3.89 39.67
C ASN A 362 71.27 -4.22 38.21
N GLU A 363 71.95 -5.22 37.63
CA GLU A 363 71.61 -5.77 36.31
C GLU A 363 70.22 -6.39 36.31
N MET A 364 69.90 -7.22 37.29
CA MET A 364 68.60 -7.88 37.44
C MET A 364 67.48 -6.87 37.73
N ASN A 365 67.75 -5.81 38.50
CA ASN A 365 66.81 -4.69 38.67
C ASN A 365 66.62 -3.88 37.38
N SER A 366 67.67 -3.73 36.57
CA SER A 366 67.58 -3.05 35.26
C SER A 366 66.82 -3.90 34.25
N PHE A 367 67.00 -5.22 34.28
CA PHE A 367 66.24 -6.19 33.51
C PHE A 367 64.77 -6.22 33.93
N ASN A 368 64.49 -6.38 35.23
CA ASN A 368 63.13 -6.35 35.77
C ASN A 368 62.43 -5.02 35.52
N LYS A 369 63.13 -3.87 35.54
CA LYS A 369 62.54 -2.58 35.15
C LYS A 369 62.17 -2.51 33.67
N LYS A 370 62.95 -3.13 32.79
CA LYS A 370 62.63 -3.22 31.36
C LYS A 370 61.48 -4.20 31.11
N GLU A 371 61.51 -5.35 31.77
CA GLU A 371 60.50 -6.40 31.64
C GLU A 371 59.16 -5.98 32.25
N ASN A 372 59.15 -5.34 33.43
CA ASN A 372 57.94 -4.76 34.00
C ASN A 372 57.35 -3.65 33.11
N LYS A 373 58.18 -2.79 32.51
CA LYS A 373 57.68 -1.80 31.55
C LYS A 373 57.10 -2.45 30.29
N GLN A 374 57.70 -3.53 29.81
CA GLN A 374 57.16 -4.28 28.67
C GLN A 374 55.84 -4.99 29.02
N ASN A 375 55.75 -5.58 30.21
CA ASN A 375 54.53 -6.21 30.71
C ASN A 375 53.43 -5.19 30.97
N GLU A 376 53.72 -4.05 31.60
CA GLU A 376 52.75 -2.96 31.81
C GLU A 376 52.20 -2.43 30.48
N ASN A 377 53.08 -2.23 29.49
CA ASN A 377 52.67 -1.85 28.14
C ASN A 377 51.79 -2.91 27.48
N ALA A 378 52.19 -4.19 27.58
CA ALA A 378 51.41 -5.30 27.02
C ALA A 378 50.05 -5.47 27.71
N THR A 379 49.97 -5.26 29.03
CA THR A 379 48.69 -5.27 29.75
C THR A 379 47.80 -4.11 29.36
N HIS A 380 48.35 -2.91 29.16
CA HIS A 380 47.59 -1.77 28.68
C HIS A 380 47.10 -1.97 27.24
N GLU A 381 47.92 -2.58 26.38
CA GLU A 381 47.52 -2.95 25.01
C GLU A 381 46.41 -4.01 25.02
N LEU A 382 46.49 -5.00 25.90
CA LEU A 382 45.46 -6.03 26.10
C LEU A 382 44.13 -5.45 26.62
N GLU A 383 44.19 -4.51 27.57
CA GLU A 383 43.00 -3.81 28.06
C GLU A 383 42.38 -2.92 26.96
N GLY A 384 43.21 -2.26 26.15
CA GLY A 384 42.76 -1.50 24.98
C GLY A 384 42.06 -2.39 23.97
N LEU A 385 42.64 -3.55 23.65
CA LEU A 385 42.07 -4.53 22.73
C LEU A 385 40.75 -5.12 23.26
N LYS A 386 40.64 -5.39 24.57
CA LYS A 386 39.38 -5.82 25.19
C LYS A 386 38.28 -4.75 25.11
N ALA A 387 38.63 -3.49 25.36
CA ALA A 387 37.66 -2.39 25.25
C ALA A 387 37.18 -2.19 23.80
N ASP A 388 38.07 -2.39 22.83
CA ASP A 388 37.72 -2.37 21.40
C ASP A 388 36.91 -3.60 20.97
N GLU A 389 37.19 -4.78 21.53
CA GLU A 389 36.37 -5.99 21.37
C GLU A 389 34.94 -5.77 21.89
N ASP A 390 34.79 -5.22 23.10
CA ASP A 390 33.47 -4.93 23.67
C ASP A 390 32.70 -3.89 22.84
N LYS A 391 33.39 -2.86 22.31
CA LYS A 391 32.79 -1.88 21.39
C LYS A 391 32.37 -2.50 20.08
N THR A 392 33.17 -3.41 19.53
CA THR A 392 32.85 -4.08 18.27
C THR A 392 31.72 -5.08 18.44
N ASN A 393 31.68 -5.82 19.55
CA ASN A 393 30.57 -6.72 19.89
C ASN A 393 29.25 -5.95 20.03
N LYS A 394 29.23 -4.82 20.75
CA LYS A 394 28.02 -3.97 20.83
C LYS A 394 27.53 -3.49 19.46
N LYS A 395 28.45 -3.08 18.58
CA LYS A 395 28.10 -2.72 17.19
C LYS A 395 27.58 -3.91 16.40
N MET A 396 28.11 -5.12 16.66
CA MET A 396 27.67 -6.35 16.02
C MET A 396 26.24 -6.70 16.44
N ASP A 397 25.91 -6.53 17.72
CA ASP A 397 24.55 -6.72 18.25
C ASP A 397 23.57 -5.69 17.64
N GLU A 398 23.97 -4.41 17.54
CA GLU A 398 23.16 -3.38 16.86
C GLU A 398 22.92 -3.72 15.38
N ILE A 399 23.93 -4.23 14.68
CA ILE A 399 23.80 -4.68 13.29
C ILE A 399 22.87 -5.89 13.20
N GLN A 400 22.95 -6.82 14.15
CA GLN A 400 22.08 -8.00 14.20
C GLN A 400 20.60 -7.62 14.35
N ILE A 401 20.31 -6.67 15.25
CA ILE A 401 18.95 -6.13 15.45
C ILE A 401 18.46 -5.47 14.15
N ASN A 402 19.29 -4.65 13.50
CA ASN A 402 18.93 -4.02 12.23
C ASN A 402 18.65 -5.05 11.12
N ILE A 403 19.39 -6.16 11.08
CA ILE A 403 19.15 -7.26 10.13
C ILE A 403 17.79 -7.91 10.38
N GLU A 404 17.44 -8.20 11.64
CA GLU A 404 16.14 -8.77 11.99
C GLU A 404 14.97 -7.84 11.63
N GLU A 405 15.12 -6.53 11.87
CA GLU A 405 14.12 -5.53 11.47
C GLU A 405 13.93 -5.50 9.95
N LEU A 406 15.03 -5.52 9.18
CA LEU A 406 14.99 -5.56 7.72
C LEU A 406 14.38 -6.86 7.18
N GLU A 407 14.63 -8.01 7.81
CA GLU A 407 13.98 -9.27 7.45
C GLU A 407 12.46 -9.24 7.71
N ASN A 408 12.04 -8.62 8.81
CA ASN A 408 10.63 -8.45 9.12
C ASN A 408 9.93 -7.52 8.11
N ILE A 409 10.58 -6.42 7.73
CA ILE A 409 10.10 -5.52 6.66
C ILE A 409 10.02 -6.27 5.32
N LYS A 410 11.05 -7.07 4.98
CA LYS A 410 11.04 -7.90 3.76
C LYS A 410 9.86 -8.86 3.76
N LYS A 411 9.58 -9.56 4.87
CA LYS A 411 8.41 -10.45 4.98
C LYS A 411 7.09 -9.70 4.82
N TYR A 412 6.98 -8.49 5.38
CA TYR A 412 5.81 -7.63 5.23
C TYR A 412 5.58 -7.21 3.77
N ILE A 413 6.64 -6.73 3.10
CA ILE A 413 6.58 -6.35 1.68
C ILE A 413 6.19 -7.56 0.82
N HIS A 414 6.75 -8.75 1.10
CA HIS A 414 6.44 -9.96 0.35
C HIS A 414 4.97 -10.38 0.49
N LYS A 415 4.39 -10.23 1.70
CA LYS A 415 2.94 -10.43 1.90
C LYS A 415 2.13 -9.46 1.06
N ASN A 416 2.47 -8.17 1.08
CA ASN A 416 1.74 -7.17 0.29
C ASN A 416 1.83 -7.42 -1.21
N ILE A 417 3.01 -7.81 -1.73
CA ILE A 417 3.18 -8.20 -3.14
C ILE A 417 2.27 -9.39 -3.48
N ASN A 418 2.17 -10.39 -2.60
CA ASN A 418 1.29 -11.53 -2.83
C ASN A 418 -0.19 -11.11 -2.84
N THR A 419 -0.62 -10.22 -1.95
CA THR A 419 -1.98 -9.68 -1.95
C THR A 419 -2.27 -8.92 -3.25
N ILE A 420 -1.36 -8.03 -3.67
CA ILE A 420 -1.49 -7.26 -4.92
C ILE A 420 -1.57 -8.20 -6.13
N ASN A 421 -0.78 -9.28 -6.15
CA ASN A 421 -0.82 -10.26 -7.23
C ASN A 421 -2.15 -11.05 -7.26
N GLN A 422 -2.74 -11.33 -6.10
CA GLN A 422 -4.07 -11.94 -6.01
C GLN A 422 -5.14 -10.99 -6.56
N GLU A 423 -5.15 -9.74 -6.12
CA GLU A 423 -6.09 -8.71 -6.62
C GLU A 423 -5.94 -8.48 -8.14
N LEU A 424 -4.70 -8.49 -8.65
CA LEU A 424 -4.43 -8.41 -10.10
C LEU A 424 -4.98 -9.60 -10.87
N ASN A 425 -4.89 -10.81 -10.32
CA ASN A 425 -5.44 -12.00 -10.95
C ASN A 425 -6.97 -11.99 -10.93
N GLU A 426 -7.60 -11.58 -9.82
CA GLU A 426 -9.05 -11.41 -9.75
C GLU A 426 -9.56 -10.35 -10.73
N LEU A 427 -8.83 -9.24 -10.87
CA LEU A 427 -9.16 -8.21 -11.87
C LEU A 427 -9.02 -8.74 -13.31
N ARG A 428 -7.99 -9.55 -13.59
CA ARG A 428 -7.84 -10.20 -14.91
C ARG A 428 -8.98 -11.16 -15.21
N GLU A 429 -9.38 -11.98 -14.25
CA GLU A 429 -10.53 -12.90 -14.41
C GLU A 429 -11.84 -12.13 -14.60
N ASN A 430 -12.06 -11.06 -13.83
CA ASN A 430 -13.22 -10.20 -13.98
C ASN A 430 -13.28 -9.53 -15.35
N ILE A 431 -12.15 -9.01 -15.84
CA ILE A 431 -12.02 -8.43 -17.19
C ILE A 431 -12.33 -9.49 -18.25
N ASN A 432 -11.73 -10.68 -18.16
CA ASN A 432 -11.97 -11.75 -19.12
C ASN A 432 -13.44 -12.19 -19.12
N SER A 433 -14.06 -12.35 -17.95
CA SER A 433 -15.50 -12.70 -17.86
C SER A 433 -16.40 -11.63 -18.48
N SER A 434 -15.99 -10.36 -18.42
CA SER A 434 -16.72 -9.26 -19.05
C SER A 434 -16.60 -9.29 -20.57
N PHE A 435 -15.41 -9.61 -21.10
CA PHE A 435 -15.18 -9.78 -22.53
C PHE A 435 -15.98 -10.96 -23.10
N GLU A 436 -16.01 -12.10 -22.41
CA GLU A 436 -16.83 -13.26 -22.83
C GLU A 436 -18.33 -12.94 -22.87
N LYS A 437 -18.83 -12.17 -21.89
CA LYS A 437 -20.21 -11.68 -21.91
C LYS A 437 -20.47 -10.75 -23.09
N HIS A 438 -19.52 -9.88 -23.43
CA HIS A 438 -19.63 -8.99 -24.59
C HIS A 438 -19.59 -9.75 -25.92
N GLU A 439 -18.70 -10.73 -26.08
CA GLU A 439 -18.62 -11.58 -27.27
C GLU A 439 -19.89 -12.41 -27.46
N TYR A 440 -20.49 -12.91 -26.38
CA TYR A 440 -21.78 -13.58 -26.42
C TYR A 440 -22.93 -12.66 -26.86
N ILE A 441 -22.96 -11.42 -26.37
CA ILE A 441 -23.95 -10.41 -26.79
C ILE A 441 -23.74 -10.04 -28.27
N GLU A 442 -22.50 -9.85 -28.70
CA GLU A 442 -22.17 -9.51 -30.08
C GLU A 442 -22.56 -10.64 -31.06
N ASN A 443 -22.31 -11.89 -30.68
CA ASN A 443 -22.78 -13.06 -31.42
C ASN A 443 -24.32 -13.14 -31.50
N LYS A 444 -25.04 -12.80 -30.43
CA LYS A 444 -26.51 -12.70 -30.45
C LYS A 444 -27.00 -11.59 -31.39
N ILE A 445 -26.33 -10.44 -31.39
CA ILE A 445 -26.67 -9.32 -32.28
C ILE A 445 -26.42 -9.71 -33.74
N GLN A 446 -25.28 -10.33 -34.06
CA GLN A 446 -25.00 -10.81 -35.42
C GLN A 446 -26.02 -11.86 -35.88
N ASN A 447 -26.37 -12.82 -35.04
CA ASN A 447 -27.40 -13.82 -35.36
C ASN A 447 -28.77 -13.19 -35.57
N SER A 448 -29.12 -12.17 -34.79
CA SER A 448 -30.37 -11.42 -34.97
C SER A 448 -30.37 -10.62 -36.28
N LYS A 449 -29.25 -9.97 -36.64
CA LYS A 449 -29.08 -9.30 -37.94
C LYS A 449 -29.25 -10.26 -39.11
N LYS A 450 -28.62 -11.45 -39.05
CA LYS A 450 -28.77 -12.50 -40.08
C LYS A 450 -30.24 -12.95 -40.20
N LYS A 451 -30.93 -13.18 -39.08
CA LYS A 451 -32.38 -13.53 -39.09
C LYS A 451 -33.23 -12.42 -39.71
N MET A 452 -32.99 -11.15 -39.34
CA MET A 452 -33.71 -10.02 -39.94
C MET A 452 -33.47 -9.91 -41.45
N GLN A 453 -32.25 -10.21 -41.92
CA GLN A 453 -31.93 -10.22 -43.34
C GLN A 453 -32.68 -11.35 -44.08
N ILE A 454 -32.77 -12.53 -43.49
CA ILE A 454 -33.57 -13.66 -44.00
C ILE A 454 -35.06 -13.30 -44.06
N TYR A 455 -35.63 -12.73 -42.98
CA TYR A 455 -37.02 -12.29 -42.98
C TYR A 455 -37.29 -11.18 -43.99
N ARG A 456 -36.34 -10.26 -44.17
CA ARG A 456 -36.45 -9.21 -45.20
C ARG A 456 -36.47 -9.82 -46.61
N GLN A 457 -35.68 -10.88 -46.85
CA GLN A 457 -35.71 -11.59 -48.12
C GLN A 457 -37.03 -12.35 -48.31
N PHE A 458 -37.53 -13.05 -47.29
CA PHE A 458 -38.85 -13.69 -47.34
C PHE A 458 -39.98 -12.72 -47.63
N ILE A 459 -39.97 -11.53 -47.00
CA ILE A 459 -40.96 -10.48 -47.28
C ILE A 459 -40.84 -9.99 -48.71
N LYS A 460 -39.63 -9.81 -49.25
CA LYS A 460 -39.43 -9.44 -50.66
C LYS A 460 -39.94 -10.52 -51.61
N ASP A 461 -39.67 -11.78 -51.31
CA ASP A 461 -40.11 -12.90 -52.14
C ASP A 461 -41.65 -13.04 -52.11
N LEU A 462 -42.27 -12.88 -50.94
CA LEU A 462 -43.73 -12.82 -50.79
C LEU A 462 -44.35 -11.63 -51.53
N LEU A 463 -43.75 -10.44 -51.44
CA LEU A 463 -44.22 -9.27 -52.20
C LEU A 463 -44.13 -9.52 -53.71
N ASN A 464 -43.03 -10.09 -54.19
CA ASN A 464 -42.87 -10.47 -55.59
C ASN A 464 -43.92 -11.52 -56.02
N GLU A 465 -44.23 -12.50 -55.17
CA GLU A 465 -45.25 -13.53 -55.44
C GLU A 465 -46.67 -12.95 -55.47
N CYS A 466 -46.97 -11.99 -54.59
CA CYS A 466 -48.24 -11.26 -54.59
C CYS A 466 -48.39 -10.33 -55.80
N ASP A 467 -47.31 -9.68 -56.22
CA ASP A 467 -47.27 -8.85 -57.44
C ASP A 467 -47.49 -9.70 -58.71
N ILE A 468 -46.88 -10.89 -58.80
CA ILE A 468 -47.07 -11.83 -59.92
C ILE A 468 -48.54 -12.32 -59.99
N ASN A 469 -49.18 -12.50 -58.83
CA ASN A 469 -50.56 -12.99 -58.73
C ASN A 469 -51.63 -11.86 -58.76
N ASN A 470 -51.25 -10.61 -59.03
CA ASN A 470 -52.14 -9.44 -59.06
C ASN A 470 -52.95 -9.24 -57.76
N ILE A 471 -52.39 -9.63 -56.62
CA ILE A 471 -52.99 -9.40 -55.30
C ILE A 471 -52.54 -8.03 -54.81
N ASN A 472 -53.47 -7.08 -54.73
CA ASN A 472 -53.17 -5.69 -54.40
C ASN A 472 -52.89 -5.51 -52.89
N ILE A 473 -51.63 -5.59 -52.48
CA ILE A 473 -51.19 -5.31 -51.11
C ILE A 473 -50.78 -3.83 -51.02
N PHE A 474 -51.74 -2.93 -51.15
CA PHE A 474 -51.49 -1.51 -50.89
C PHE A 474 -51.47 -1.24 -49.39
N GLU A 475 -50.29 -1.40 -48.78
CA GLU A 475 -49.81 -0.56 -47.66
C GLU A 475 -48.32 -0.78 -47.32
N THR A 476 -47.70 -1.88 -47.75
CA THR A 476 -46.31 -2.22 -47.38
C THR A 476 -45.23 -1.63 -48.32
N ALA A 477 -45.56 -1.34 -49.58
CA ALA A 477 -44.61 -0.74 -50.53
C ALA A 477 -44.19 0.69 -50.17
N ILE A 478 -45.04 1.44 -49.45
CA ILE A 478 -44.74 2.79 -48.95
C ILE A 478 -43.80 2.71 -47.73
N MET A 479 -43.89 1.67 -46.90
CA MET A 479 -43.02 1.46 -45.75
C MET A 479 -41.58 1.01 -46.10
N LEU A 480 -41.36 0.44 -47.30
CA LEU A 480 -40.04 -0.03 -47.73
C LEU A 480 -39.28 1.00 -48.58
N LYS A 481 -39.96 1.91 -49.30
CA LYS A 481 -39.30 2.94 -50.13
C LYS A 481 -38.57 4.01 -49.32
N ASP A 482 -38.99 4.29 -48.09
CA ASP A 482 -38.38 5.33 -47.25
C ASP A 482 -37.07 4.90 -46.57
N LYS A 483 -36.52 3.71 -46.88
CA LYS A 483 -35.24 3.23 -46.29
C LYS A 483 -34.19 2.78 -47.31
N GLU A 484 -34.37 3.03 -48.60
CA GLU A 484 -33.38 2.66 -49.62
C GLU A 484 -32.31 3.74 -49.88
N ASN A 485 -32.40 4.94 -49.28
CA ASN A 485 -31.46 6.04 -49.54
C ASN A 485 -30.36 6.29 -48.48
N ASP A 486 -30.26 5.50 -47.41
CA ASP A 486 -29.27 5.74 -46.33
C ASP A 486 -28.14 4.70 -46.23
N TYR A 487 -27.96 3.84 -47.23
CA TYR A 487 -26.76 3.01 -47.35
C TYR A 487 -25.83 3.61 -48.41
N HIS A 488 -25.17 4.72 -48.07
CA HIS A 488 -23.94 5.11 -48.75
C HIS A 488 -22.80 4.22 -48.26
N GLU A 489 -22.25 3.45 -49.19
CA GLU A 489 -20.91 2.87 -49.12
C GLU A 489 -19.87 3.98 -48.88
N ASP A 490 -18.90 3.70 -48.01
CA ASP A 490 -17.70 4.50 -47.82
C ASP A 490 -16.97 4.76 -49.14
N PRO A 491 -16.60 6.01 -49.49
CA PRO A 491 -15.73 6.28 -50.61
C PRO A 491 -14.35 6.74 -50.14
N PHE A 492 -13.49 5.78 -49.82
CA PHE A 492 -12.05 5.94 -50.03
C PHE A 492 -11.59 4.84 -50.98
N GLU A 493 -11.61 5.13 -52.28
CA GLU A 493 -10.50 4.82 -53.20
C GLU A 493 -10.81 5.26 -54.64
N ASN A 494 -9.91 6.12 -55.14
CA ASN A 494 -9.37 6.16 -56.49
C ASN A 494 -10.23 6.51 -57.73
N ASN A 495 -9.88 7.69 -58.25
CA ASN A 495 -9.42 7.97 -59.61
C ASN A 495 -10.40 8.33 -60.74
N LEU A 496 -10.23 9.60 -61.14
CA LEU A 496 -9.94 10.10 -62.49
C LEU A 496 -11.00 9.99 -63.61
N ASN A 497 -11.29 11.18 -64.14
CA ASN A 497 -11.62 11.51 -65.54
C ASN A 497 -13.00 11.08 -66.09
N LYS A 498 -13.91 12.06 -66.26
CA LYS A 498 -14.32 12.56 -67.60
C LYS A 498 -15.37 13.68 -67.56
N LYS A 499 -14.95 14.82 -68.12
CA LYS A 499 -15.63 15.81 -68.98
C LYS A 499 -17.18 15.87 -69.03
N MET A 500 -17.66 17.07 -68.72
CA MET A 500 -18.67 17.91 -69.42
C MET A 500 -19.87 17.26 -70.12
N LYS A 501 -21.07 17.77 -69.80
CA LYS A 501 -21.88 18.59 -70.72
C LYS A 501 -22.99 19.36 -70.01
N ARG A 502 -23.00 20.67 -70.27
CA ARG A 502 -24.11 21.61 -70.01
C ARG A 502 -25.34 21.22 -70.85
N THR A 503 -26.54 21.55 -70.39
CA THR A 503 -27.50 22.33 -71.19
C THR A 503 -28.55 23.00 -70.31
N ASN A 504 -28.87 24.23 -70.72
CA ASN A 504 -29.80 25.16 -70.12
C ASN A 504 -31.26 24.71 -70.28
N ASN A 505 -32.15 25.18 -69.39
CA ASN A 505 -33.31 25.93 -69.86
C ASN A 505 -33.80 26.94 -68.81
N LYS A 506 -33.80 28.21 -69.25
CA LYS A 506 -34.39 29.37 -68.57
C LYS A 506 -35.92 29.33 -68.71
N LYS A 507 -36.64 29.84 -67.71
CA LYS A 507 -37.70 30.84 -67.92
C LYS A 507 -37.84 31.73 -66.68
N ILE A 508 -37.96 33.02 -66.95
CA ILE A 508 -37.91 34.17 -66.06
C ILE A 508 -39.33 34.76 -65.95
N HIS A 509 -39.72 35.25 -64.78
CA HIS A 509 -40.43 36.54 -64.57
C HIS A 509 -40.43 36.85 -63.06
N ASN A 510 -39.62 37.83 -62.60
CA ASN A 510 -39.96 39.24 -62.27
C ASN A 510 -41.02 39.39 -61.16
N LYS A 511 -40.96 40.28 -60.16
CA LYS A 511 -40.00 41.23 -59.56
C LYS A 511 -40.81 41.93 -58.45
N SER A 512 -40.28 42.13 -57.23
CA SER A 512 -40.41 43.41 -56.52
C SER A 512 -39.38 43.53 -55.38
N ARG A 513 -38.85 44.75 -55.24
CA ARG A 513 -37.71 45.19 -54.41
C ARG A 513 -38.19 45.88 -53.12
N ARG A 514 -37.37 45.81 -52.04
CA ARG A 514 -36.84 46.94 -51.20
C ARG A 514 -36.04 46.34 -50.03
N LYS A 515 -34.69 46.35 -50.03
CA LYS A 515 -33.70 47.36 -49.57
C LYS A 515 -33.68 47.69 -48.05
N SER A 516 -32.75 47.02 -47.35
CA SER A 516 -31.64 47.53 -46.49
C SER A 516 -31.82 48.69 -45.48
N LYS A 517 -31.31 48.47 -44.26
CA LYS A 517 -30.48 49.36 -43.40
C LYS A 517 -30.18 48.60 -42.09
N LEU A 518 -29.08 48.74 -41.35
CA LEU A 518 -27.68 49.16 -41.51
C LEU A 518 -27.05 48.83 -40.14
N LEU A 519 -25.76 48.49 -40.12
CA LEU A 519 -24.95 48.31 -38.92
C LEU A 519 -24.68 49.66 -38.23
N GLU A 520 -24.68 49.67 -36.90
CA GLU A 520 -23.90 50.63 -36.10
C GLU A 520 -23.05 49.83 -35.09
N TYR A 521 -21.73 49.85 -35.31
CA TYR A 521 -20.72 49.53 -34.31
C TYR A 521 -20.29 50.84 -33.63
N PRO A 522 -20.05 50.88 -32.32
CA PRO A 522 -19.22 51.91 -31.72
C PRO A 522 -17.76 51.45 -31.66
N ASN A 523 -16.89 52.35 -32.13
CA ASN A 523 -15.44 52.32 -32.01
C ASN A 523 -14.99 52.21 -30.56
N TYR A 524 -13.94 51.41 -30.32
CA TYR A 524 -12.94 51.70 -29.29
C TYR A 524 -11.55 51.60 -29.91
N SER A 525 -10.87 52.73 -29.85
CA SER A 525 -9.49 52.98 -30.24
C SER A 525 -8.52 52.55 -29.13
N ASP A 526 -7.46 51.88 -29.55
CA ASP A 526 -6.10 51.73 -29.00
C ASP A 526 -5.78 52.41 -27.65
N VAL A 527 -5.47 51.59 -26.63
CA VAL A 527 -4.12 51.37 -26.05
C VAL A 527 -4.02 49.92 -25.59
#